data_AF-A0A397D059-F1
#
_entry.id   AF-A0A397D059-F1
#
_cell.length_a   1.000
_cell.length_b   1.000
_cell.length_c   1.000
_cell.angle_alpha   90.00
_cell.angle_beta   90.00
_cell.angle_gamma   90.00
#
_symmetry.space_group_name_H-M   'P 1'
#
loop_
_entity.id
_entity.type
_entity.pdbx_description
1 polymer ?
#
loop_
_entity_poly.entity_id
_entity_poly.type
_entity_poly.pdbx_seq_one_letter_code
_entity_poly.pdbx_strand_id
1 'polypeptide(L)'
;MITSLFLRRAVAALLVCMALVCLGANDTKVVTVFNNGESVGGIQVRLTPEHVPTGQHLAEYLSTLLDVEGMYTDETKTSSKAVADRVFTAIGKPIHAFDDIAPNDELYIVPTGLLFVWPFVKYGHRVTVQSAHSPTGKPIVLESYNDSPRVFLIHNFFTNEEADRLIERISEIDDDINKLKRSTVGHDDKGSAANLWVWNRNRNGPEGSPLKVDFVNTRDYPVKLFWANSHMSDLAPGHKINFNSFGKHIWTFRDVDGNDLFTHTLNYKDGLVQVISLPPLPPSDATDESDHSEVPPQNDEL
;
A
#
# COMPACT_ATOMS: atom_id res chain seq x y z
N MET A 1 39.34 -67.38 -2.90
CA MET A 1 39.47 -65.92 -2.67
C MET A 1 39.24 -65.05 -3.91
N ILE A 2 39.02 -65.59 -5.12
CA ILE A 2 38.86 -64.78 -6.34
C ILE A 2 37.39 -64.40 -6.61
N THR A 3 36.43 -65.18 -6.09
CA THR A 3 34.98 -64.99 -6.30
C THR A 3 34.38 -63.81 -5.53
N SER A 4 34.95 -63.36 -4.42
CA SER A 4 34.39 -62.24 -3.63
C SER A 4 34.77 -60.86 -4.18
N LEU A 5 35.83 -60.76 -5.00
CA LEU A 5 36.30 -59.49 -5.55
C LEU A 5 35.47 -59.05 -6.77
N PHE A 6 35.05 -60.00 -7.60
CA PHE A 6 34.17 -59.75 -8.75
C PHE A 6 32.75 -59.37 -8.32
N LEU A 7 32.21 -60.00 -7.28
CA LEU A 7 30.89 -59.67 -6.75
C LEU A 7 30.85 -58.25 -6.14
N ARG A 8 31.92 -57.83 -5.44
CA ARG A 8 32.02 -56.47 -4.88
C ARG A 8 32.16 -55.39 -5.96
N ARG A 9 32.88 -55.67 -7.05
CA ARG A 9 33.00 -54.73 -8.18
C ARG A 9 31.70 -54.63 -8.99
N ALA A 10 30.99 -55.74 -9.18
CA ALA A 10 29.70 -55.75 -9.86
C ALA A 10 28.62 -55.00 -9.05
N VAL A 11 28.57 -55.18 -7.73
CA VAL A 11 27.63 -54.47 -6.84
C VAL A 11 27.97 -52.97 -6.74
N ALA A 12 29.26 -52.60 -6.69
CA ALA A 12 29.66 -51.20 -6.72
C ALA A 12 29.34 -50.52 -8.06
N ALA A 13 29.53 -51.20 -9.19
CA ALA A 13 29.15 -50.68 -10.51
C ALA A 13 27.62 -50.54 -10.66
N LEU A 14 26.84 -51.47 -10.10
CA LEU A 14 25.38 -51.38 -10.11
C LEU A 14 24.84 -50.25 -9.23
N LEU A 15 25.47 -49.99 -8.07
CA LEU A 15 25.15 -48.86 -7.20
C LEU A 15 25.55 -47.51 -7.81
N VAL A 16 26.65 -47.45 -8.56
CA VAL A 16 27.01 -46.25 -9.34
C VAL A 16 26.05 -46.04 -10.51
N CYS A 17 25.61 -47.09 -11.20
CA CYS A 17 24.58 -46.98 -12.24
C CYS A 17 23.19 -46.64 -11.68
N MET A 18 22.80 -47.11 -10.48
CA MET A 18 21.56 -46.67 -9.82
C MET A 18 21.65 -45.24 -9.28
N ALA A 19 22.82 -44.79 -8.83
CA ALA A 19 23.03 -43.40 -8.41
C ALA A 19 23.09 -42.41 -9.60
N LEU A 20 23.49 -42.87 -10.80
CA LEU A 20 23.46 -42.07 -12.02
C LEU A 20 22.09 -42.06 -12.73
N VAL A 21 21.18 -42.98 -12.42
CA VAL A 21 19.82 -43.03 -13.01
C VAL A 21 18.78 -42.28 -12.17
N CYS A 22 19.16 -41.75 -11.00
CA CYS A 22 18.30 -40.90 -10.16
C CYS A 22 18.54 -39.38 -10.33
N LEU A 23 19.41 -38.95 -11.25
CA LEU A 23 19.64 -37.54 -11.57
C LEU A 23 18.82 -37.15 -12.81
N GLY A 24 17.66 -36.56 -12.55
CA GLY A 24 16.79 -35.98 -13.57
C GLY A 24 15.40 -36.60 -13.59
N ALA A 25 14.63 -36.45 -12.51
CA ALA A 25 13.24 -36.10 -12.77
C ALA A 25 13.31 -34.85 -13.66
N ASN A 26 12.92 -34.98 -14.93
CA ASN A 26 12.88 -33.84 -15.86
C ASN A 26 11.89 -32.84 -15.29
N ASP A 27 12.38 -31.97 -14.41
CA ASP A 27 11.58 -30.95 -13.74
C ASP A 27 11.14 -30.00 -14.86
N THR A 28 9.92 -30.25 -15.33
CA THR A 28 9.36 -29.62 -16.51
C THR A 28 8.22 -28.76 -16.05
N LYS A 29 8.32 -27.46 -16.32
CA LYS A 29 7.29 -26.47 -15.99
C LYS A 29 6.57 -26.08 -17.27
N VAL A 30 5.27 -26.32 -17.32
CA VAL A 30 4.43 -25.79 -18.40
C VAL A 30 4.02 -24.38 -17.98
N VAL A 31 4.26 -23.39 -18.83
CA VAL A 31 3.95 -21.98 -18.57
C VAL A 31 3.22 -21.38 -19.76
N THR A 32 2.56 -20.25 -19.56
CA THR A 32 2.01 -19.44 -20.65
C THR A 32 2.84 -18.18 -20.83
N VAL A 33 3.29 -17.91 -22.05
CA VAL A 33 4.16 -16.78 -22.36
C VAL A 33 3.40 -15.75 -23.17
N PHE A 34 3.44 -14.50 -22.72
CA PHE A 34 2.79 -13.35 -23.35
C PHE A 34 3.81 -12.28 -23.75
N ASN A 35 3.42 -11.46 -24.73
CA ASN A 35 4.10 -10.18 -24.97
C ASN A 35 3.85 -9.22 -23.81
N ASN A 36 4.78 -8.27 -23.61
CA ASN A 36 4.74 -7.32 -22.51
C ASN A 36 3.40 -6.55 -22.46
N GLY A 37 2.68 -6.67 -21.34
CA GLY A 37 1.38 -6.01 -21.15
C GLY A 37 0.18 -6.73 -21.77
N GLU A 38 0.34 -7.83 -22.49
CA GLU A 38 -0.79 -8.57 -23.09
C GLU A 38 -1.43 -9.54 -22.10
N SER A 39 -2.75 -9.72 -22.12
CA SER A 39 -3.45 -10.72 -21.31
C SER A 39 -4.10 -11.83 -22.14
N VAL A 40 -3.99 -11.72 -23.46
CA VAL A 40 -4.55 -12.66 -24.45
C VAL A 40 -3.49 -12.99 -25.49
N GLY A 41 -3.69 -14.07 -26.25
CA GLY A 41 -2.76 -14.46 -27.31
C GLY A 41 -1.44 -15.08 -26.84
N GLY A 42 -1.34 -15.47 -25.57
CA GLY A 42 -0.17 -16.17 -25.04
C GLY A 42 -0.01 -17.59 -25.59
N ILE A 43 1.23 -18.09 -25.59
CA ILE A 43 1.59 -19.43 -26.06
C ILE A 43 2.00 -20.33 -24.89
N GLN A 44 1.62 -21.62 -24.93
CA GLN A 44 2.10 -22.58 -23.94
C GLN A 44 3.50 -23.08 -24.29
N VAL A 45 4.41 -23.03 -23.32
CA VAL A 45 5.80 -23.46 -23.47
C VAL A 45 6.15 -24.43 -22.35
N ARG A 46 6.87 -25.51 -22.69
CA ARG A 46 7.40 -26.47 -21.72
C ARG A 46 8.86 -26.12 -21.45
N LEU A 47 9.16 -25.65 -20.25
CA LEU A 47 10.50 -25.26 -19.82
C LEU A 47 11.14 -26.37 -18.98
N THR A 48 12.44 -26.52 -19.17
CA THR A 48 13.34 -27.37 -18.36
C THR A 48 14.50 -26.49 -17.88
N PRO A 49 15.33 -26.94 -16.91
CA PRO A 49 16.47 -26.16 -16.44
C PRO A 49 17.43 -25.69 -17.55
N GLU A 50 17.56 -26.46 -18.64
CA GLU A 50 18.40 -26.11 -19.80
C GLU A 50 17.91 -24.86 -20.53
N HIS A 51 16.61 -24.57 -20.49
CA HIS A 51 16.04 -23.37 -21.10
C HIS A 51 16.21 -22.11 -20.22
N VAL A 52 16.56 -22.27 -18.94
CA VAL A 52 16.62 -21.17 -17.96
C VAL A 52 17.94 -21.15 -17.17
N PRO A 53 19.12 -21.15 -17.85
CA PRO A 53 20.39 -20.96 -17.17
C PRO A 53 20.50 -19.53 -16.60
N THR A 54 19.89 -18.55 -17.28
CA THR A 54 19.71 -17.17 -16.82
C THR A 54 18.37 -16.62 -17.34
N GLY A 55 17.89 -15.53 -16.72
CA GLY A 55 16.72 -14.79 -17.22
C GLY A 55 16.89 -14.27 -18.65
N GLN A 56 18.09 -13.82 -19.01
CA GLN A 56 18.40 -13.35 -20.36
C GLN A 56 18.35 -14.49 -21.38
N HIS A 57 18.93 -15.65 -21.05
CA HIS A 57 18.90 -16.80 -21.95
C HIS A 57 17.47 -17.29 -22.19
N LEU A 58 16.63 -17.29 -21.13
CA LEU A 58 15.21 -17.59 -21.27
C LEU A 58 14.52 -16.56 -22.19
N ALA A 59 14.81 -15.27 -22.03
CA ALA A 59 14.24 -14.23 -22.88
C ALA A 59 14.61 -14.41 -24.37
N GLU A 60 15.89 -14.70 -24.65
CA GLU A 60 16.39 -15.01 -25.99
C GLU A 60 15.72 -16.25 -26.58
N TYR A 61 15.61 -17.33 -25.80
CA TYR A 61 14.91 -18.55 -26.22
C TYR A 61 13.43 -18.29 -26.54
N LEU A 62 12.69 -17.62 -25.66
CA LEU A 62 11.28 -17.32 -25.87
C LEU A 62 11.04 -16.39 -27.07
N SER A 63 12.00 -15.51 -27.38
CA SER A 63 11.95 -14.65 -28.58
C SER A 63 12.05 -15.44 -29.88
N THR A 64 12.48 -16.71 -29.85
CA THR A 64 12.42 -17.61 -31.01
C THR A 64 11.04 -18.22 -31.25
N LEU A 65 10.17 -18.18 -30.23
CA LEU A 65 8.84 -18.79 -30.23
C LEU A 65 7.71 -17.77 -30.37
N LEU A 66 7.92 -16.55 -29.87
CA LEU A 66 6.96 -15.46 -29.87
C LEU A 66 7.58 -14.20 -30.48
N ASP A 67 6.93 -13.63 -31.48
CA ASP A 67 7.37 -12.37 -32.10
C ASP A 67 7.30 -11.23 -31.07
N VAL A 68 8.45 -10.61 -30.79
CA VAL A 68 8.59 -9.51 -29.82
C VAL A 68 8.59 -8.17 -30.53
N GLU A 69 7.67 -7.31 -30.14
CA GLU A 69 7.61 -5.92 -30.62
C GLU A 69 8.53 -5.03 -29.79
N GLY A 70 9.50 -4.40 -30.45
CA GLY A 70 10.41 -3.43 -29.83
C GLY A 70 9.82 -2.03 -29.72
N MET A 71 10.69 -1.05 -29.44
CA MET A 71 10.33 0.38 -29.49
C MET A 71 9.72 0.73 -30.85
N TYR A 72 8.69 1.58 -30.83
CA TYR A 72 8.21 2.19 -32.07
C TYR A 72 9.30 3.06 -32.68
N THR A 73 9.56 2.85 -33.96
CA THR A 73 10.62 3.59 -34.69
C THR A 73 10.10 4.88 -35.32
N ASP A 74 8.78 5.06 -35.36
CA ASP A 74 8.11 6.21 -35.97
C ASP A 74 6.69 6.42 -35.41
N GLU A 75 6.05 7.51 -35.84
CA GLU A 75 4.68 7.89 -35.47
C GLU A 75 3.60 6.96 -36.03
N THR A 76 3.94 6.09 -36.98
CA THR A 76 3.03 5.08 -37.53
C THR A 76 2.88 3.86 -36.61
N LYS A 77 3.58 3.86 -35.47
CA LYS A 77 3.67 2.75 -34.52
C LYS A 77 4.21 1.47 -35.15
N THR A 78 5.09 1.61 -36.14
CA THR A 78 5.84 0.45 -36.66
C THR A 78 6.84 0.03 -35.60
N SER A 79 6.68 -1.18 -35.05
CA SER A 79 7.63 -1.76 -34.10
C SER A 79 8.72 -2.52 -34.84
N SER A 80 9.98 -2.35 -34.44
CA SER A 80 11.05 -3.23 -34.91
C SER A 80 10.87 -4.62 -34.32
N LYS A 81 11.07 -5.69 -35.09
CA LYS A 81 11.28 -7.03 -34.49
C LYS A 81 12.44 -6.93 -33.51
N ALA A 82 12.21 -7.31 -32.27
CA ALA A 82 13.18 -7.23 -31.19
C ALA A 82 13.48 -8.63 -30.63
N VAL A 83 14.55 -8.69 -29.84
CA VAL A 83 14.83 -9.84 -28.96
C VAL A 83 14.61 -9.36 -27.53
N ALA A 84 13.86 -10.15 -26.76
CA ALA A 84 13.66 -9.91 -25.34
C ALA A 84 14.97 -10.10 -24.57
N ASP A 85 15.21 -9.25 -23.58
CA ASP A 85 16.37 -9.34 -22.68
C ASP A 85 15.99 -9.70 -21.24
N ARG A 86 14.70 -9.66 -20.91
CA ARG A 86 14.16 -9.97 -19.59
C ARG A 86 12.83 -10.70 -19.67
N VAL A 87 12.55 -11.48 -18.63
CA VAL A 87 11.26 -12.15 -18.42
C VAL A 87 10.75 -11.86 -17.01
N PHE A 88 9.46 -11.61 -16.89
CA PHE A 88 8.79 -11.33 -15.63
C PHE A 88 7.61 -12.27 -15.41
N THR A 89 7.29 -12.55 -14.15
CA THR A 89 6.02 -13.18 -13.75
C THR A 89 4.85 -12.19 -13.85
N ALA A 90 3.61 -12.67 -13.80
CA ALA A 90 2.41 -11.83 -13.72
C ALA A 90 2.38 -10.83 -12.56
N ILE A 91 3.13 -11.10 -11.47
CA ILE A 91 3.23 -10.18 -10.33
C ILE A 91 4.35 -9.15 -10.49
N GLY A 92 5.09 -9.17 -11.60
CA GLY A 92 6.19 -8.25 -11.88
C GLY A 92 7.52 -8.63 -11.23
N LYS A 93 7.68 -9.89 -10.77
CA LYS A 93 8.98 -10.39 -10.29
C LYS A 93 9.83 -10.81 -11.50
N PRO A 94 11.09 -10.32 -11.63
CA PRO A 94 12.00 -10.77 -12.67
C PRO A 94 12.39 -12.24 -12.47
N ILE A 95 12.49 -12.98 -13.57
CA ILE A 95 13.01 -14.35 -13.60
C ILE A 95 14.52 -14.30 -13.78
N HIS A 96 15.27 -14.91 -12.87
CA HIS A 96 16.72 -15.02 -12.95
C HIS A 96 17.18 -16.47 -13.16
N ALA A 97 16.43 -17.44 -12.63
CA ALA A 97 16.74 -18.87 -12.73
C ALA A 97 15.47 -19.73 -12.87
N PHE A 98 15.62 -21.01 -13.21
CA PHE A 98 14.52 -21.97 -13.34
C PHE A 98 13.63 -22.06 -12.09
N ASP A 99 14.22 -21.90 -10.90
CA ASP A 99 13.53 -21.98 -9.62
C ASP A 99 12.62 -20.77 -9.34
N ASP A 100 12.77 -19.67 -10.07
CA ASP A 100 11.86 -18.52 -9.97
C ASP A 100 10.50 -18.77 -10.62
N ILE A 101 10.38 -19.84 -11.42
CA ILE A 101 9.19 -20.18 -12.19
C ILE A 101 8.39 -21.26 -11.44
N ALA A 102 7.08 -21.11 -11.33
CA ALA A 102 6.16 -22.13 -10.89
C ALA A 102 5.42 -22.79 -12.07
N PRO A 103 4.93 -24.04 -11.93
CA PRO A 103 4.06 -24.65 -12.93
C PRO A 103 2.80 -23.80 -13.17
N ASN A 104 2.45 -23.62 -14.43
CA ASN A 104 1.36 -22.80 -14.95
C ASN A 104 1.51 -21.29 -14.75
N ASP A 105 2.72 -20.81 -14.48
CA ASP A 105 2.97 -19.37 -14.45
C ASP A 105 2.65 -18.70 -15.78
N GLU A 106 2.18 -17.46 -15.69
CA GLU A 106 2.10 -16.52 -16.79
C GLU A 106 3.39 -15.68 -16.79
N LEU A 107 4.15 -15.78 -17.88
CA LEU A 107 5.43 -15.12 -18.07
C LEU A 107 5.33 -14.06 -19.18
N TYR A 108 6.04 -12.96 -18.98
CA TYR A 108 6.00 -11.79 -19.84
C TYR A 108 7.40 -11.48 -20.34
N ILE A 109 7.59 -11.55 -21.66
CA ILE A 109 8.86 -11.20 -22.28
C ILE A 109 8.92 -9.70 -22.52
N VAL A 110 10.05 -9.08 -22.14
CA VAL A 110 10.26 -7.64 -22.24
C VAL A 110 11.48 -7.37 -23.12
N PRO A 111 11.34 -6.59 -24.21
CA PRO A 111 12.45 -6.21 -25.06
C PRO A 111 13.38 -5.19 -24.41
N THR A 112 14.58 -5.13 -24.97
CA THR A 112 15.59 -4.15 -24.57
C THR A 112 15.04 -2.73 -24.67
N GLY A 113 15.26 -1.93 -23.63
CA GLY A 113 14.83 -0.54 -23.58
C GLY A 113 13.36 -0.31 -23.18
N LEU A 114 12.54 -1.36 -23.08
CA LEU A 114 11.18 -1.24 -22.55
C LEU A 114 11.10 -1.63 -21.07
N LEU A 115 10.16 -1.01 -20.37
CA LEU A 115 9.79 -1.34 -19.00
C LEU A 115 8.72 -2.44 -19.00
N PHE A 116 8.71 -3.25 -17.95
CA PHE A 116 7.62 -4.19 -17.72
C PHE A 116 6.29 -3.47 -17.53
N VAL A 117 5.24 -3.96 -18.19
CA VAL A 117 3.88 -3.44 -18.11
C VAL A 117 2.97 -4.52 -17.54
N TRP A 118 2.29 -4.21 -16.44
CA TRP A 118 1.27 -5.12 -15.92
C TRP A 118 0.14 -5.30 -16.94
N PRO A 119 -0.27 -6.54 -17.21
CA PRO A 119 -1.37 -6.83 -18.13
C PRO A 119 -2.71 -6.43 -17.53
N PHE A 120 -3.63 -5.94 -18.37
CA PHE A 120 -5.03 -5.85 -18.00
C PHE A 120 -5.69 -7.22 -18.23
N VAL A 121 -5.87 -8.01 -17.18
CA VAL A 121 -6.48 -9.35 -17.30
C VAL A 121 -8.00 -9.23 -17.42
N LYS A 122 -8.61 -8.51 -16.46
CA LYS A 122 -10.04 -8.18 -16.43
C LYS A 122 -10.29 -7.08 -15.42
N TYR A 123 -11.43 -6.42 -15.51
CA TYR A 123 -11.87 -5.45 -14.50
C TYR A 123 -11.84 -6.07 -13.09
N GLY A 124 -11.27 -5.34 -12.13
CA GLY A 124 -11.15 -5.75 -10.74
C GLY A 124 -10.08 -6.82 -10.46
N HIS A 125 -9.32 -7.27 -11.46
CA HIS A 125 -8.18 -8.16 -11.21
C HIS A 125 -7.15 -7.45 -10.32
N ARG A 126 -6.63 -8.18 -9.32
CA ARG A 126 -5.69 -7.63 -8.33
C ARG A 126 -4.36 -8.38 -8.34
N VAL A 127 -3.29 -7.61 -8.45
CA VAL A 127 -1.91 -8.09 -8.29
C VAL A 127 -1.35 -7.54 -6.99
N THR A 128 -0.77 -8.41 -6.18
CA THR A 128 -0.16 -8.04 -4.91
C THR A 128 1.37 -8.03 -5.05
N VAL A 129 1.98 -6.89 -4.78
CA VAL A 129 3.43 -6.68 -4.84
C VAL A 129 3.96 -6.50 -3.43
N GLN A 130 4.87 -7.39 -3.03
CA GLN A 130 5.59 -7.28 -1.78
C GLN A 130 6.78 -6.36 -1.96
N SER A 131 6.90 -5.35 -1.10
CA SER A 131 8.03 -4.43 -1.09
C SER A 131 8.47 -4.17 0.33
N ALA A 132 9.77 -4.34 0.60
CA ALA A 132 10.39 -3.98 1.87
C ALA A 132 10.31 -2.46 2.16
N HIS A 133 10.04 -1.66 1.12
CA HIS A 133 9.96 -0.20 1.19
C HIS A 133 8.52 0.32 1.20
N SER A 134 7.51 -0.54 1.38
CA SER A 134 6.12 -0.09 1.45
C SER A 134 5.92 0.85 2.65
N PRO A 135 5.55 2.13 2.43
CA PRO A 135 5.38 3.09 3.53
C PRO A 135 4.25 2.69 4.50
N THR A 136 3.29 1.91 4.01
CA THR A 136 2.13 1.46 4.78
C THR A 136 2.39 0.20 5.60
N GLY A 137 3.54 -0.47 5.42
CA GLY A 137 3.81 -1.80 5.95
C GLY A 137 2.90 -2.90 5.39
N LYS A 138 2.04 -2.56 4.42
CA LYS A 138 1.12 -3.49 3.73
C LYS A 138 1.62 -3.76 2.31
N PRO A 139 1.27 -4.90 1.72
CA PRO A 139 1.55 -5.15 0.31
C PRO A 139 0.88 -4.09 -0.57
N ILE A 140 1.60 -3.62 -1.60
CA ILE A 140 1.03 -2.75 -2.62
C ILE A 140 0.10 -3.60 -3.48
N VAL A 141 -1.09 -3.08 -3.81
CA VAL A 141 -2.04 -3.80 -4.66
C VAL A 141 -2.33 -2.98 -5.90
N LEU A 142 -2.11 -3.56 -7.07
CA LEU A 142 -2.58 -3.00 -8.34
C LEU A 142 -3.91 -3.64 -8.70
N GLU A 143 -4.93 -2.82 -8.98
CA GLU A 143 -6.25 -3.26 -9.40
C GLU A 143 -6.57 -2.76 -10.80
N SER A 144 -6.87 -3.68 -11.73
CA SER A 144 -7.28 -3.36 -13.08
C SER A 144 -8.61 -2.61 -13.10
N TYR A 145 -8.64 -1.41 -13.68
CA TYR A 145 -9.85 -0.57 -13.71
C TYR A 145 -10.37 -0.32 -15.12
N ASN A 146 -9.50 -0.08 -16.10
CA ASN A 146 -9.88 0.06 -17.50
C ASN A 146 -8.75 -0.42 -18.41
N ASP A 147 -9.08 -0.88 -19.63
CA ASP A 147 -8.09 -1.37 -20.60
C ASP A 147 -7.76 -0.35 -21.69
N SER A 148 -8.74 0.44 -22.15
CA SER A 148 -8.54 1.47 -23.19
C SER A 148 -9.22 2.79 -22.80
N PRO A 149 -8.48 3.79 -22.27
CA PRO A 149 -7.05 3.73 -21.91
C PRO A 149 -6.79 2.78 -20.73
N ARG A 150 -5.57 2.25 -20.66
CA ARG A 150 -5.18 1.35 -19.57
C ARG A 150 -5.03 2.10 -18.26
N VAL A 151 -5.82 1.71 -17.26
CA VAL A 151 -5.86 2.35 -15.95
C VAL A 151 -5.85 1.29 -14.85
N PHE A 152 -4.99 1.52 -13.86
CA PHE A 152 -4.93 0.74 -12.62
C PHE A 152 -5.18 1.64 -11.41
N LEU A 153 -5.87 1.11 -10.41
CA LEU A 153 -5.88 1.69 -9.07
C LEU A 153 -4.73 1.09 -8.27
N ILE A 154 -3.93 1.94 -7.63
CA ILE A 154 -2.84 1.50 -6.78
C ILE A 154 -3.27 1.71 -5.32
N HIS A 155 -3.33 0.61 -4.57
CA HIS A 155 -3.67 0.62 -3.14
C HIS A 155 -2.42 0.45 -2.29
N ASN A 156 -2.49 0.97 -1.05
CA ASN A 156 -1.42 0.91 -0.06
C ASN A 156 -0.08 1.55 -0.50
N PHE A 157 -0.12 2.44 -1.49
CA PHE A 157 1.09 3.10 -2.01
C PHE A 157 1.61 4.19 -1.05
N PHE A 158 0.70 4.88 -0.37
CA PHE A 158 1.00 5.88 0.66
C PHE A 158 0.15 5.63 1.91
N THR A 159 0.67 6.04 3.06
CA THR A 159 -0.14 6.25 4.26
C THR A 159 -1.06 7.46 4.08
N ASN A 160 -2.07 7.59 4.93
CA ASN A 160 -2.95 8.75 4.85
C ASN A 160 -2.21 10.04 5.23
N GLU A 161 -1.32 9.94 6.21
CA GLU A 161 -0.52 11.05 6.70
C GLU A 161 0.46 11.54 5.63
N GLU A 162 1.02 10.64 4.82
CA GLU A 162 1.81 11.01 3.64
C GLU A 162 0.98 11.67 2.55
N ALA A 163 -0.22 11.17 2.29
CA ALA A 163 -1.13 11.78 1.32
C ALA A 163 -1.52 13.20 1.75
N ASP A 164 -1.82 13.40 3.03
CA ASP A 164 -2.17 14.70 3.60
C ASP A 164 -0.98 15.68 3.50
N ARG A 165 0.24 15.23 3.85
CA ARG A 165 1.47 16.04 3.67
C ARG A 165 1.74 16.39 2.22
N LEU A 166 1.49 15.47 1.29
CA LEU A 166 1.65 15.74 -0.15
C LEU A 166 0.66 16.82 -0.61
N ILE A 167 -0.60 16.72 -0.19
CA ILE A 167 -1.64 17.70 -0.51
C ILE A 167 -1.30 19.08 0.07
N GLU A 168 -0.89 19.12 1.34
CA GLU A 168 -0.47 20.36 2.02
C GLU A 168 0.70 21.00 1.28
N ARG A 169 1.78 20.24 1.07
CA ARG A 169 2.98 20.74 0.38
C ARG A 169 2.68 21.28 -1.01
N ILE A 170 1.87 20.57 -1.80
CA ILE A 170 1.54 21.01 -3.16
C ILE A 170 0.66 22.27 -3.14
N SER A 171 -0.23 22.39 -2.16
CA SER A 171 -1.12 23.56 -2.01
C SER A 171 -0.38 24.82 -1.57
N GLU A 172 0.74 24.67 -0.87
CA GLU A 172 1.63 25.78 -0.47
C GLU A 172 2.48 26.33 -1.62
N ILE A 173 2.68 25.57 -2.70
CA ILE A 173 3.46 26.03 -3.85
C ILE A 173 2.62 27.02 -4.65
N ASP A 174 2.95 28.31 -4.52
CA ASP A 174 2.23 29.42 -5.13
C ASP A 174 2.97 30.11 -6.29
N ASP A 175 4.22 29.72 -6.53
CA ASP A 175 5.03 30.30 -7.60
C ASP A 175 4.51 29.91 -9.00
N ASP A 176 4.53 30.85 -9.94
CA ASP A 176 3.97 30.67 -11.28
C ASP A 176 4.61 29.55 -12.10
N ILE A 177 5.79 29.05 -11.71
CA ILE A 177 6.48 27.98 -12.43
C ILE A 177 5.97 26.62 -11.93
N ASN A 178 5.91 26.40 -10.61
CA ASN A 178 5.68 25.09 -10.00
C ASN A 178 4.30 24.90 -9.38
N LYS A 179 3.50 25.96 -9.22
CA LYS A 179 2.14 25.83 -8.67
C LYS A 179 1.29 24.88 -9.51
N LEU A 180 0.27 24.30 -8.87
CA LEU A 180 -0.74 23.53 -9.59
C LEU A 180 -1.39 24.39 -10.67
N LYS A 181 -1.30 23.92 -11.92
CA LYS A 181 -1.90 24.57 -13.09
C LYS A 181 -3.05 23.72 -13.59
N ARG A 182 -4.10 24.39 -14.09
CA ARG A 182 -5.14 23.72 -14.83
C ARG A 182 -4.52 23.08 -16.08
N SER A 183 -4.69 21.77 -16.25
CA SER A 183 -4.32 21.12 -17.49
C SER A 183 -5.05 21.78 -18.65
N THR A 184 -4.29 22.24 -19.64
CA THR A 184 -4.83 22.68 -20.93
C THR A 184 -4.79 21.50 -21.91
N VAL A 185 -5.71 21.47 -22.87
CA VAL A 185 -5.62 20.56 -24.02
C VAL A 185 -4.73 21.25 -25.05
N GLY A 186 -3.41 21.13 -24.90
CA GLY A 186 -2.44 21.95 -25.65
C GLY A 186 -2.30 21.56 -27.13
N HIS A 187 -2.28 22.59 -28.00
CA HIS A 187 -1.76 22.59 -29.38
C HIS A 187 -0.34 23.18 -29.47
N ASP A 188 0.29 23.52 -28.33
CA ASP A 188 1.60 24.17 -28.29
C ASP A 188 2.66 23.25 -27.63
N ASP A 189 3.75 23.00 -28.36
CA ASP A 189 4.80 21.99 -28.13
C ASP A 189 5.74 22.22 -26.90
N LYS A 190 5.33 22.97 -25.88
CA LYS A 190 6.23 23.39 -24.78
C LYS A 190 5.83 22.92 -23.39
N GLY A 191 5.43 21.67 -23.26
CA GLY A 191 5.37 21.03 -21.95
C GLY A 191 4.83 19.61 -22.01
N SER A 192 5.72 18.63 -21.85
CA SER A 192 5.31 17.26 -21.54
C SER A 192 4.70 17.25 -20.13
N ALA A 193 3.37 17.32 -20.04
CA ALA A 193 2.66 17.10 -18.80
C ALA A 193 2.59 15.58 -18.54
N ALA A 194 3.47 15.06 -17.68
CA ALA A 194 3.22 13.78 -17.03
C ALA A 194 2.08 14.00 -16.01
N ASN A 195 0.86 13.64 -16.38
CA ASN A 195 -0.29 13.77 -15.50
C ASN A 195 -0.33 12.59 -14.53
N LEU A 196 0.21 12.75 -13.31
CA LEU A 196 -0.12 11.86 -12.19
C LEU A 196 -1.42 12.36 -11.55
N TRP A 197 -2.52 11.65 -11.77
CA TRP A 197 -3.78 11.89 -11.08
C TRP A 197 -3.79 11.11 -9.76
N VAL A 198 -3.29 11.71 -8.68
CA VAL A 198 -3.47 11.17 -7.33
C VAL A 198 -4.88 11.52 -6.86
N TRP A 199 -5.85 10.69 -7.20
CA TRP A 199 -7.21 10.82 -6.65
C TRP A 199 -7.28 10.03 -5.34
N ASN A 200 -7.08 10.71 -4.21
CA ASN A 200 -7.53 10.16 -2.95
C ASN A 200 -9.07 10.24 -2.99
N ARG A 201 -9.79 9.11 -3.17
CA ARG A 201 -11.26 9.12 -3.05
C ARG A 201 -11.57 9.82 -1.74
N ASN A 202 -12.64 10.62 -1.67
CA ASN A 202 -12.94 11.37 -0.46
C ASN A 202 -13.02 10.40 0.74
N ARG A 203 -11.92 10.36 1.51
CA ARG A 203 -11.67 9.40 2.58
C ARG A 203 -12.72 9.53 3.68
N ASN A 204 -13.30 10.72 3.77
CA ASN A 204 -14.21 11.14 4.82
C ASN A 204 -15.64 11.34 4.29
N GLY A 205 -15.95 10.79 3.10
CA GLY A 205 -17.23 11.00 2.42
C GLY A 205 -17.40 12.42 1.88
N PRO A 206 -18.26 12.66 0.87
CA PRO A 206 -18.48 14.01 0.33
C PRO A 206 -18.74 15.01 1.46
N GLU A 207 -18.18 16.22 1.37
CA GLU A 207 -18.52 17.29 2.34
C GLU A 207 -20.04 17.42 2.43
N GLY A 208 -20.58 17.37 3.64
CA GLY A 208 -22.02 17.25 3.89
C GLY A 208 -22.48 15.83 4.26
N SER A 209 -21.58 14.84 4.27
CA SER A 209 -21.89 13.51 4.82
C SER A 209 -22.09 13.57 6.34
N PRO A 210 -23.01 12.77 6.91
CA PRO A 210 -23.17 12.70 8.36
C PRO A 210 -21.94 12.06 9.03
N LEU A 211 -21.46 12.70 10.10
CA LEU A 211 -20.46 12.19 11.03
C LEU A 211 -21.16 11.45 12.17
N LYS A 212 -20.65 10.29 12.57
CA LYS A 212 -21.09 9.59 13.77
C LYS A 212 -20.19 9.98 14.94
N VAL A 213 -20.73 10.68 15.92
CA VAL A 213 -19.94 11.29 17.00
C VAL A 213 -20.36 10.74 18.34
N ASP A 214 -19.38 10.23 19.08
CA ASP A 214 -19.52 9.72 20.43
C ASP A 214 -19.01 10.75 21.43
N PHE A 215 -19.90 11.28 22.26
CA PHE A 215 -19.54 12.19 23.34
C PHE A 215 -19.43 11.41 24.65
N VAL A 216 -18.31 11.56 25.34
CA VAL A 216 -18.00 10.81 26.56
C VAL A 216 -17.73 11.78 27.71
N ASN A 217 -18.50 11.64 28.78
CA ASN A 217 -18.20 12.36 30.03
C ASN A 217 -17.14 11.58 30.83
N THR A 218 -15.92 12.10 30.83
CA THR A 218 -14.78 11.58 31.61
C THR A 218 -14.66 12.19 33.00
N ARG A 219 -15.56 13.11 33.39
CA ARG A 219 -15.62 13.69 34.74
C ARG A 219 -16.35 12.76 35.70
N ASP A 220 -16.09 12.97 36.97
CA ASP A 220 -16.76 12.35 38.12
C ASP A 220 -18.07 13.06 38.52
N TYR A 221 -18.43 14.15 37.83
CA TYR A 221 -19.69 14.88 37.98
C TYR A 221 -20.48 14.96 36.65
N PRO A 222 -21.80 15.18 36.69
CA PRO A 222 -22.63 15.27 35.49
C PRO A 222 -22.33 16.53 34.68
N VAL A 223 -22.42 16.41 33.36
CA VAL A 223 -22.21 17.51 32.40
C VAL A 223 -23.36 17.57 31.40
N LYS A 224 -23.57 18.75 30.82
CA LYS A 224 -24.60 19.00 29.82
C LYS A 224 -23.95 19.15 28.44
N LEU A 225 -24.52 18.52 27.43
CA LEU A 225 -24.03 18.57 26.05
C LEU A 225 -24.93 19.48 25.21
N PHE A 226 -24.30 20.40 24.49
CA PHE A 226 -24.95 21.37 23.63
C PHE A 226 -24.44 21.27 22.19
N TRP A 227 -25.35 21.46 21.24
CA TRP A 227 -25.02 21.79 19.85
C TRP A 227 -25.39 23.25 19.60
N ALA A 228 -24.39 24.08 19.30
CA ALA A 228 -24.52 25.53 19.38
C ALA A 228 -25.14 25.94 20.74
N ASN A 229 -26.30 26.62 20.73
CA ASN A 229 -26.99 27.05 21.95
C ASN A 229 -28.10 26.10 22.40
N SER A 230 -28.35 25.02 21.66
CA SER A 230 -29.41 24.06 21.96
C SER A 230 -28.90 22.96 22.88
N HIS A 231 -29.59 22.78 24.01
CA HIS A 231 -29.34 21.63 24.89
C HIS A 231 -29.74 20.35 24.18
N MET A 232 -28.86 19.34 24.23
CA MET A 232 -29.05 18.07 23.52
C MET A 232 -29.22 16.91 24.48
N SER A 233 -28.40 16.85 25.54
CA SER A 233 -28.45 15.76 26.52
C SER A 233 -27.71 16.09 27.81
N ASP A 234 -28.04 15.37 28.88
CA ASP A 234 -27.29 15.36 30.12
C ASP A 234 -26.51 14.04 30.22
N LEU A 235 -25.23 14.14 30.55
CA LEU A 235 -24.30 13.02 30.63
C LEU A 235 -23.83 12.84 32.06
N ALA A 236 -24.27 11.74 32.69
CA ALA A 236 -23.76 11.31 33.99
C ALA A 236 -22.25 10.95 33.92
N PRO A 237 -21.56 10.88 35.07
CA PRO A 237 -20.16 10.45 35.13
C PRO A 237 -19.93 9.13 34.39
N GLY A 238 -18.86 9.07 33.59
CA GLY A 238 -18.47 7.89 32.80
C GLY A 238 -19.42 7.52 31.65
N HIS A 239 -20.52 8.25 31.43
CA HIS A 239 -21.48 7.92 30.39
C HIS A 239 -21.06 8.42 29.02
N LYS A 240 -21.58 7.74 28.00
CA LYS A 240 -21.37 8.02 26.59
C LYS A 240 -22.71 8.13 25.86
N ILE A 241 -22.82 9.08 24.94
CA ILE A 241 -23.96 9.21 24.01
C ILE A 241 -23.46 9.38 22.58
N ASN A 242 -24.25 8.93 21.61
CA ASN A 242 -23.95 9.04 20.18
C ASN A 242 -24.91 10.01 19.48
N PHE A 243 -24.40 10.83 18.58
CA PHE A 243 -25.17 11.67 17.67
C PHE A 243 -24.68 11.53 16.23
N ASN A 244 -25.61 11.66 15.29
CA ASN A 244 -25.26 12.02 13.91
C ASN A 244 -25.14 13.53 13.82
N SER A 245 -24.03 14.01 13.29
CA SER A 245 -23.73 15.44 13.13
C SER A 245 -23.09 15.70 11.77
N PHE A 246 -22.63 16.92 11.52
CA PHE A 246 -21.95 17.28 10.27
C PHE A 246 -20.68 18.06 10.57
N GLY A 247 -19.73 18.07 9.63
CA GLY A 247 -18.53 18.88 9.79
C GLY A 247 -18.86 20.36 9.96
N LYS A 248 -18.00 21.06 10.69
CA LYS A 248 -18.16 22.45 11.17
C LYS A 248 -19.21 22.65 12.27
N HIS A 249 -19.98 21.61 12.64
CA HIS A 249 -20.84 21.71 13.82
C HIS A 249 -20.00 21.89 15.09
N ILE A 250 -20.42 22.84 15.92
CA ILE A 250 -19.76 23.17 17.18
C ILE A 250 -20.56 22.56 18.32
N TRP A 251 -19.87 21.76 19.12
CA TRP A 251 -20.42 21.10 20.30
C TRP A 251 -19.71 21.58 21.55
N THR A 252 -20.48 21.76 22.62
CA THR A 252 -19.96 22.29 23.88
C THR A 252 -20.44 21.44 25.04
N PHE A 253 -19.51 21.05 25.90
CA PHE A 253 -19.79 20.52 27.22
C PHE A 253 -19.90 21.68 28.20
N ARG A 254 -20.97 21.70 29.00
CA ARG A 254 -21.17 22.64 30.09
C ARG A 254 -21.30 21.94 31.43
N ASP A 255 -20.94 22.61 32.50
CA ASP A 255 -21.26 22.14 33.84
C ASP A 255 -22.74 22.38 34.20
N VAL A 256 -23.12 22.04 35.44
CA VAL A 256 -24.48 22.23 35.94
C VAL A 256 -24.87 23.70 36.05
N ASP A 257 -23.89 24.58 36.30
CA ASP A 257 -24.03 26.03 36.47
C ASP A 257 -24.10 26.78 35.14
N GLY A 258 -23.79 26.10 34.03
CA GLY A 258 -23.87 26.62 32.67
C GLY A 258 -22.57 27.17 32.11
N ASN A 259 -21.43 26.96 32.80
CA ASN A 259 -20.13 27.37 32.28
C ASN A 259 -19.64 26.40 31.20
N ASP A 260 -19.05 26.93 30.13
CA ASP A 260 -18.44 26.13 29.07
C ASP A 260 -17.17 25.45 29.58
N LEU A 261 -17.18 24.12 29.64
CA LEU A 261 -16.02 23.30 30.04
C LEU A 261 -15.11 22.98 28.86
N PHE A 262 -15.70 22.74 27.69
CA PHE A 262 -14.97 22.40 26.47
C PHE A 262 -15.84 22.59 25.24
N THR A 263 -15.28 23.23 24.21
CA THR A 263 -15.93 23.44 22.91
C THR A 263 -15.10 22.80 21.83
N HIS A 264 -15.75 22.03 20.95
CA HIS A 264 -15.10 21.32 19.86
C HIS A 264 -15.86 21.54 18.55
N THR A 265 -15.11 21.84 17.48
CA THR A 265 -15.66 21.94 16.11
C THR A 265 -15.34 20.66 15.36
N LEU A 266 -16.36 19.93 14.95
CA LEU A 266 -16.19 18.68 14.22
C LEU A 266 -15.55 18.93 12.85
N ASN A 267 -14.58 18.11 12.47
CA ASN A 267 -13.92 18.21 11.18
C ASN A 267 -14.00 16.89 10.41
N TYR A 268 -14.32 16.93 9.12
CA TYR A 268 -14.29 15.73 8.28
C TYR A 268 -12.92 15.07 8.27
N LYS A 269 -11.83 15.83 8.44
CA LYS A 269 -10.45 15.33 8.48
C LYS A 269 -10.21 14.31 9.60
N ASP A 270 -10.98 14.36 10.68
CA ASP A 270 -10.83 13.47 11.84
C ASP A 270 -11.54 12.12 11.63
N GLY A 271 -12.08 11.88 10.43
CA GLY A 271 -12.78 10.66 10.06
C GLY A 271 -14.30 10.73 10.28
N LEU A 272 -15.02 9.76 9.70
CA LEU A 272 -16.48 9.67 9.77
C LEU A 272 -17.02 9.22 11.13
N VAL A 273 -16.16 8.68 12.00
CA VAL A 273 -16.50 8.26 13.37
C VAL A 273 -15.54 8.97 14.31
N GLN A 274 -16.07 9.76 15.23
CA GLN A 274 -15.28 10.60 16.13
C GLN A 274 -15.68 10.36 17.58
N VAL A 275 -14.71 10.42 18.49
CA VAL A 275 -14.95 10.30 19.93
C VAL A 275 -14.45 11.57 20.59
N ILE A 276 -15.35 12.32 21.20
CA ILE A 276 -15.07 13.59 21.86
C ILE A 276 -15.28 13.42 23.36
N SER A 277 -14.23 13.67 24.13
CA SER A 277 -14.26 13.64 25.59
C SER A 277 -13.78 14.96 26.18
N LEU A 278 -14.16 15.21 27.43
CA LEU A 278 -13.62 16.33 28.19
C LEU A 278 -12.11 16.14 28.42
N PRO A 279 -11.28 17.17 28.18
CA PRO A 279 -9.85 17.08 28.43
C PRO A 279 -9.58 16.88 29.93
N PRO A 280 -8.49 16.19 30.31
CA PRO A 280 -8.10 16.02 31.71
C PRO A 280 -7.96 17.39 32.38
N LEU A 281 -8.35 17.50 33.66
CA LEU A 281 -8.11 18.73 34.42
C LEU A 281 -6.60 18.96 34.49
N PRO A 282 -6.13 20.23 34.43
CA PRO A 282 -4.75 20.51 34.80
C PRO A 282 -4.52 20.00 36.24
N PRO A 283 -3.33 19.46 36.55
CA PRO A 283 -3.03 19.03 37.90
C PRO A 283 -3.28 20.20 38.86
N SER A 284 -4.08 19.98 39.90
CA SER A 284 -4.27 21.00 40.94
C SER A 284 -2.92 21.22 41.61
N ASP A 285 -2.44 22.45 41.66
CA ASP A 285 -1.36 22.81 42.58
C ASP A 285 -1.81 22.36 43.97
N ALA A 286 -1.11 21.35 44.49
CA ALA A 286 -1.31 20.88 45.84
C ALA A 286 -1.13 22.09 46.76
N THR A 287 -2.19 22.41 47.48
CA THR A 287 -2.13 23.32 48.60
C THR A 287 -1.05 22.81 49.53
N ASP A 288 -0.04 23.65 49.72
CA ASP A 288 1.01 23.52 50.72
C ASP A 288 0.31 23.31 52.08
N GLU A 289 0.18 22.04 52.49
CA GLU A 289 -0.12 21.70 53.88
C GLU A 289 1.05 22.24 54.70
N SER A 290 0.86 23.43 55.26
CA SER A 290 1.71 23.97 56.30
C SER A 290 1.73 22.96 57.44
N ASP A 291 2.81 22.18 57.49
CA ASP A 291 3.21 21.33 58.60
C ASP A 291 3.38 22.21 59.84
N HIS A 292 2.31 22.35 60.62
CA HIS A 292 2.38 22.81 61.99
C HIS A 292 2.70 21.61 62.89
N SER A 293 3.99 21.32 63.03
CA SER A 293 4.49 20.41 64.06
C SER A 293 5.65 21.07 64.83
N GLU A 294 5.31 21.56 66.02
CA GLU A 294 6.10 21.68 67.26
C GLU A 294 7.53 22.27 67.24
N VAL A 295 7.68 23.45 67.84
CA VAL A 295 8.91 23.90 68.50
C VAL A 295 8.83 23.51 69.99
N PRO A 296 9.69 22.63 70.52
CA PRO A 296 9.83 22.44 71.96
C PRO A 296 10.66 23.59 72.57
N PRO A 297 10.35 24.04 73.80
CA PRO A 297 11.06 25.15 74.41
C PRO A 297 12.50 24.77 74.80
N GLN A 298 13.42 25.70 74.52
CA GLN A 298 14.78 25.72 75.05
C GLN A 298 14.75 25.90 76.57
N ASN A 299 15.43 25.01 77.30
CA ASN A 299 15.76 25.22 78.71
C ASN A 299 16.95 26.17 78.80
N ASP A 300 16.71 27.39 79.27
CA ASP A 300 17.74 28.28 79.80
C ASP A 300 17.82 28.13 81.33
N GLU A 301 19.06 27.90 81.77
CA GLU A 301 19.69 28.18 83.07
C GLU A 301 19.29 27.44 84.38
N LEU A 302 20.37 26.94 85.02
CA LEU A 302 20.70 26.88 86.46
C LEU A 302 19.72 26.27 87.47
#